data_AF-A0A944D0Q5-F1
#
_entry.id   AF-A0A944D0Q5-F1
#
_cell.length_a   1.000
_cell.length_b   1.000
_cell.length_c   1.000
_cell.angle_alpha   90.00
_cell.angle_beta   90.00
_cell.angle_gamma   90.00
#
_symmetry.space_group_name_H-M   'P 1'
#
loop_
_entity.id
_entity.type
_entity.pdbx_description
1 polymer ?
#
loop_
_entity_poly.entity_id
_entity_poly.type
_entity_poly.pdbx_seq_one_letter_code
_entity_poly.pdbx_strand_id
1 'polypeptide(L)'
;MATLKSTQYSLLKKPAIVFVIVLLIAVAACLGWQNWQLKHNDIEAQNRQMLKALSTHLLLPQDEDPTIAIIKDVDTLKSRQAFFNDARNGDQLVIYAEASKAIIYREEGDLIINVGPLNLTTTEADGAQ
;
A
#
# COMPACT_ATOMS: atom_id res chain seq x y z
N MET A 1 -0.49 -34.00 51.48
CA MET A 1 -0.47 -34.81 50.24
C MET A 1 -1.87 -34.85 49.67
N ALA A 2 -1.98 -34.59 48.35
CA ALA A 2 -3.05 -35.01 47.41
C ALA A 2 -4.51 -34.64 47.71
N THR A 3 -5.37 -34.24 46.76
CA THR A 3 -5.26 -33.89 45.33
C THR A 3 -6.57 -33.21 44.96
N LEU A 4 -6.48 -32.24 44.03
CA LEU A 4 -7.56 -31.51 43.38
C LEU A 4 -8.54 -32.44 42.63
N LYS A 5 -9.86 -32.23 42.79
CA LYS A 5 -10.84 -32.74 41.83
C LYS A 5 -12.17 -32.02 41.89
N SER A 6 -12.35 -30.99 41.06
CA SER A 6 -13.65 -30.65 40.49
C SER A 6 -13.56 -29.50 39.48
N THR A 7 -13.48 -29.83 38.19
CA THR A 7 -14.28 -29.10 37.20
C THR A 7 -14.62 -30.04 36.05
N GLN A 8 -15.88 -30.49 36.08
CA GLN A 8 -16.50 -31.37 35.12
C GLN A 8 -16.84 -30.58 33.86
N TYR A 9 -16.04 -30.72 32.80
CA TYR A 9 -16.43 -30.29 31.46
C TYR A 9 -17.03 -31.48 30.71
N SER A 10 -18.34 -31.66 30.82
CA SER A 10 -19.10 -32.62 30.04
C SER A 10 -20.21 -31.93 29.24
N LEU A 11 -20.38 -32.35 27.99
CA LEU A 11 -21.62 -32.26 27.19
C LEU A 11 -21.91 -30.97 26.40
N LEU A 12 -21.00 -30.56 25.51
CA LEU A 12 -21.42 -30.07 24.18
C LEU A 12 -20.47 -30.66 23.14
N LYS A 13 -21.03 -31.31 22.12
CA LYS A 13 -20.31 -32.15 21.15
C LYS A 13 -19.10 -31.40 20.60
N LYS A 14 -17.89 -31.91 20.86
CA LYS A 14 -16.61 -31.30 20.47
C LYS A 14 -16.47 -30.90 18.99
N PRO A 15 -17.15 -31.50 17.98
CA PRO A 15 -17.15 -30.93 16.63
C PRO A 15 -18.04 -29.69 16.46
N ALA A 16 -19.11 -29.55 17.24
CA ALA A 16 -20.07 -28.44 17.09
C ALA A 16 -19.48 -27.09 17.53
N ILE A 17 -18.68 -27.07 18.60
CA ILE A 17 -17.99 -25.85 19.06
C ILE A 17 -16.90 -25.44 18.05
N VAL A 18 -16.14 -26.41 17.54
CA VAL A 18 -15.14 -26.15 16.48
C VAL A 18 -15.83 -25.63 15.22
N PHE A 19 -16.99 -26.19 14.84
CA PHE A 19 -17.77 -25.71 13.70
C PHE A 19 -18.28 -24.28 13.88
N VAL A 20 -18.73 -23.91 15.09
CA VAL A 20 -19.15 -22.54 15.42
C VAL A 20 -17.97 -21.58 15.37
N ILE A 21 -16.79 -21.96 15.86
CA ILE A 21 -15.58 -21.13 15.78
C ILE A 21 -15.12 -20.96 14.33
N VAL A 22 -15.16 -22.02 13.52
CA VAL A 22 -14.84 -21.96 12.09
C VAL A 22 -15.84 -21.05 11.34
N LEU A 23 -17.13 -21.13 11.67
CA LEU A 23 -18.15 -20.23 11.14
C LEU A 23 -17.89 -18.77 11.52
N LEU A 24 -17.50 -18.49 12.77
CA LEU A 24 -17.17 -17.13 13.21
C LEU A 24 -15.94 -16.57 12.50
N ILE A 25 -14.92 -17.40 12.23
CA ILE A 25 -13.74 -16.99 11.45
C ILE A 25 -14.12 -16.74 9.98
N ALA A 26 -14.97 -17.59 9.38
CA ALA A 26 -15.44 -17.41 8.00
C ALA A 26 -16.30 -16.14 7.85
N VAL A 27 -17.17 -15.84 8.83
CA VAL A 27 -17.95 -14.60 8.86
C VAL A 27 -17.04 -13.38 9.04
N ALA A 28 -16.05 -13.45 9.93
CA ALA A 28 -15.07 -12.37 10.09
C ALA A 28 -14.25 -12.12 8.81
N ALA A 29 -13.86 -13.18 8.09
CA ALA A 29 -13.20 -13.06 6.79
C ALA A 29 -14.12 -12.45 5.71
N CYS A 30 -15.40 -12.84 5.69
CA CYS A 30 -16.40 -12.31 4.78
C CYS A 30 -16.70 -10.81 5.03
N LEU A 31 -16.84 -10.43 6.31
CA LEU A 31 -17.00 -9.03 6.73
C LEU A 31 -15.72 -8.22 6.46
N GLY A 32 -14.54 -8.83 6.63
CA GLY A 32 -13.25 -8.25 6.26
C GLY A 32 -13.18 -7.94 4.76
N TRP A 33 -13.59 -8.86 3.89
CA TRP A 33 -13.69 -8.63 2.45
C TRP A 33 -14.70 -7.55 2.08
N GLN A 34 -15.86 -7.52 2.73
CA GLN A 34 -16.89 -6.51 2.47
C GLN A 34 -16.42 -5.10 2.84
N ASN A 35 -15.66 -4.95 3.92
CA ASN A 35 -15.08 -3.67 4.33
C ASN A 35 -13.82 -3.29 3.53
N TRP A 36 -13.19 -4.26 2.87
CA TRP A 36 -12.06 -4.03 1.95
C TRP A 36 -12.52 -3.40 0.63
N GLN A 37 -13.72 -3.74 0.15
CA GLN A 37 -14.27 -3.22 -1.11
C GLN A 37 -14.57 -1.71 -1.10
N LEU A 38 -14.89 -1.11 0.05
CA LEU A 38 -15.22 0.32 0.14
C LEU A 38 -14.00 1.24 0.12
N LYS A 39 -12.85 0.81 0.67
CA LYS A 39 -11.62 1.62 0.65
C LYS A 39 -10.90 1.64 -0.70
N HIS A 40 -11.15 0.65 -1.56
CA HIS A 40 -10.48 0.58 -2.88
C HIS A 40 -11.02 1.65 -3.84
N ASN A 41 -12.33 1.87 -3.85
CA ASN A 41 -12.95 2.84 -4.77
C ASN A 41 -12.48 4.30 -4.55
N ASP A 42 -12.24 4.70 -3.30
CA ASP A 42 -11.83 6.08 -3.00
C ASP A 42 -10.38 6.38 -3.41
N ILE A 43 -9.46 5.41 -3.25
CA ILE A 43 -8.05 5.59 -3.61
C ILE A 43 -7.89 5.68 -5.13
N GLU A 44 -8.56 4.81 -5.88
CA GLU A 44 -8.51 4.86 -7.33
C GLU A 44 -9.13 6.16 -7.89
N ALA A 45 -10.21 6.64 -7.29
CA ALA A 45 -10.82 7.90 -7.67
C ALA A 45 -9.87 9.09 -7.44
N GLN A 46 -9.19 9.11 -6.28
CA GLN A 46 -8.18 10.13 -5.95
C GLN A 46 -7.00 10.08 -6.94
N ASN A 47 -6.45 8.90 -7.21
CA ASN A 47 -5.35 8.71 -8.16
C ASN A 47 -5.73 9.20 -9.57
N ARG A 48 -6.94 8.90 -10.04
CA ARG A 48 -7.42 9.39 -11.34
C ARG A 48 -7.53 10.91 -11.39
N GLN A 49 -8.00 11.54 -10.32
CA GLN A 49 -8.08 13.00 -10.23
C GLN A 49 -6.69 13.64 -10.23
N MET A 50 -5.77 13.07 -9.46
CA MET A 50 -4.36 13.48 -9.39
C MET A 50 -3.69 13.37 -10.78
N LEU A 51 -3.80 12.23 -11.46
CA LEU A 51 -3.22 12.04 -12.79
C LEU A 51 -3.83 12.99 -13.83
N LYS A 52 -5.12 13.32 -13.70
CA LYS A 52 -5.77 14.31 -14.54
C LYS A 52 -5.25 15.73 -14.30
N ALA A 53 -4.96 16.10 -13.04
CA ALA A 53 -4.31 17.38 -12.75
C ALA A 53 -2.90 17.40 -13.32
N LEU A 54 -2.13 16.34 -13.06
CA LEU A 54 -0.76 16.20 -13.55
C LEU A 54 -0.65 16.27 -15.09
N SER A 55 -1.61 15.70 -15.82
CA SER A 55 -1.62 15.74 -17.29
C SER A 55 -1.87 17.12 -17.90
N THR A 56 -2.31 18.10 -17.09
CA THR A 56 -2.40 19.50 -17.52
C THR A 56 -1.04 20.19 -17.54
N HIS A 57 -0.08 19.70 -16.75
CA HIS A 57 1.26 20.28 -16.61
C HIS A 57 2.30 19.59 -17.47
N LEU A 58 2.12 18.28 -17.72
CA LEU A 58 3.08 17.46 -18.46
C LEU A 58 2.35 16.39 -19.27
N LEU A 59 2.84 16.12 -20.48
CA LEU A 59 2.35 14.99 -21.27
C LEU A 59 2.78 13.67 -20.61
N LEU A 60 1.80 12.88 -20.18
CA LEU A 60 1.99 11.60 -19.53
C LEU A 60 1.93 10.44 -20.53
N PRO A 61 2.68 9.34 -20.31
CA PRO A 61 2.47 8.09 -21.02
C PRO A 61 1.02 7.61 -20.86
N GLN A 62 0.40 7.16 -21.96
CA GLN A 62 -0.99 6.69 -21.99
C GLN A 62 -1.11 5.18 -22.24
N ASP A 63 -0.02 4.55 -22.67
CA ASP A 63 0.01 3.13 -23.02
C ASP A 63 0.31 2.23 -21.81
N GLU A 64 0.56 2.82 -20.63
CA GLU A 64 0.83 2.10 -19.39
C GLU A 64 0.16 2.77 -18.18
N ASP A 65 -0.13 1.96 -17.15
CA ASP A 65 -0.64 2.45 -15.86
C ASP A 65 0.53 2.80 -14.91
N PRO A 66 0.54 4.00 -14.30
CA PRO A 66 1.60 4.36 -13.38
C PRO A 66 1.46 3.70 -12.01
N THR A 67 2.60 3.47 -11.36
CA THR A 67 2.64 3.15 -9.93
C THR A 67 2.74 4.44 -9.13
N ILE A 68 1.78 4.66 -8.21
CA ILE A 68 1.74 5.84 -7.34
C ILE A 68 2.09 5.43 -5.92
N ALA A 69 3.06 6.11 -5.31
CA ALA A 69 3.48 5.90 -3.93
C ALA A 69 3.59 7.22 -3.17
N ILE A 70 3.26 7.23 -1.88
CA ILE A 70 3.44 8.41 -1.03
C ILE A 70 4.80 8.36 -0.36
N ILE A 71 5.56 9.46 -0.46
CA ILE A 71 6.86 9.60 0.21
C ILE A 71 6.63 9.74 1.72
N LYS A 72 7.15 8.79 2.50
CA LYS A 72 7.03 8.77 3.97
C LYS A 72 8.29 9.22 4.70
N ASP A 73 9.45 8.96 4.11
CA ASP A 73 10.76 9.29 4.67
C ASP A 73 11.64 9.91 3.56
N VAL A 74 11.49 11.22 3.40
CA VAL A 74 12.20 11.97 2.38
C VAL A 74 13.69 12.13 2.70
N ASP A 75 14.07 12.19 3.97
CA ASP A 75 15.47 12.41 4.36
C ASP A 75 16.34 11.23 3.95
N THR A 76 15.85 10.00 4.17
CA THR A 76 16.50 8.79 3.65
C THR A 76 16.61 8.83 2.12
N LEU A 77 15.56 9.24 1.42
CA LEU A 77 15.56 9.28 -0.05
C LEU A 77 16.52 10.34 -0.62
N LYS A 78 16.60 11.53 0.00
CA LYS A 78 17.55 12.60 -0.36
C LYS A 78 19.00 12.13 -0.27
N SER A 79 19.33 11.35 0.76
CA SER A 79 20.68 10.79 0.92
C SER A 79 21.06 9.79 -0.17
N ARG A 80 20.07 9.16 -0.82
CA ARG A 80 20.29 8.15 -1.87
C ARG A 80 20.33 8.76 -3.26
N GLN A 81 19.47 9.74 -3.54
CA GLN A 81 19.34 10.31 -4.88
C GLN A 81 18.94 11.79 -4.83
N ALA A 82 19.68 12.62 -5.57
CA ALA A 82 19.41 14.06 -5.69
C ALA A 82 18.02 14.39 -6.27
N PHE A 83 17.37 13.43 -6.92
CA PHE A 83 15.99 13.52 -7.40
C PHE A 83 15.00 13.92 -6.31
N PHE A 84 15.26 13.57 -5.05
CA PHE A 84 14.38 13.84 -3.92
C PHE A 84 14.72 15.14 -3.17
N ASN A 85 15.71 15.94 -3.60
CA ASN A 85 16.20 17.11 -2.85
C ASN A 85 15.10 18.10 -2.45
N ASP A 86 14.17 18.39 -3.36
CA ASP A 86 13.06 19.34 -3.14
C ASP A 86 11.75 18.67 -2.70
N ALA A 87 11.76 17.34 -2.61
CA ALA A 87 10.62 16.56 -2.14
C ALA A 87 10.39 16.73 -0.63
N ARG A 88 9.19 16.38 -0.20
CA ARG A 88 8.73 16.39 1.20
C ARG A 88 7.92 15.13 1.49
N ASN A 89 7.80 14.80 2.77
CA ASN A 89 6.87 13.75 3.21
C ASN A 89 5.44 14.14 2.83
N GLY A 90 4.70 13.20 2.27
CA GLY A 90 3.37 13.42 1.73
C GLY A 90 3.32 13.70 0.23
N ASP A 91 4.45 14.03 -0.41
CA ASP A 91 4.50 14.16 -1.87
C ASP A 91 4.27 12.78 -2.53
N GLN A 92 3.59 12.80 -3.68
CA GLN A 92 3.28 11.62 -4.48
C GLN A 92 4.38 11.35 -5.51
N LEU A 93 4.95 10.16 -5.47
CA LEU A 93 5.87 9.63 -6.48
C LEU A 93 5.08 8.81 -7.50
N VAL A 94 5.05 9.27 -8.74
CA VAL A 94 4.43 8.60 -9.89
C VAL A 94 5.53 7.98 -10.75
N ILE A 95 5.46 6.67 -10.96
CA ILE A 95 6.46 5.92 -11.72
C ILE A 95 5.80 5.27 -12.93
N TYR A 96 6.38 5.55 -14.09
CA TYR A 96 6.09 4.93 -15.37
C TYR A 96 7.28 4.03 -15.71
N ALA A 97 7.08 2.72 -15.60
CA ALA A 97 8.18 1.75 -15.66
C ALA A 97 8.63 1.52 -17.11
N GLU A 98 7.68 1.40 -18.04
CA GLU A 98 7.97 1.18 -19.46
C GLU A 98 8.60 2.43 -20.08
N ALA A 99 8.07 3.62 -19.77
CA ALA A 99 8.64 4.89 -20.19
C ALA A 99 9.90 5.30 -19.39
N SER A 100 10.32 4.50 -18.39
CA SER A 100 11.46 4.78 -17.51
C SER A 100 11.45 6.19 -16.91
N LYS A 101 10.28 6.63 -16.44
CA LYS A 101 10.05 8.01 -15.98
C LYS A 101 9.52 8.02 -14.55
N ALA A 102 10.11 8.86 -13.71
CA ALA A 102 9.63 9.13 -12.36
C ALA A 102 9.25 10.62 -12.23
N ILE A 103 8.16 10.90 -11.54
CA ILE A 103 7.62 12.24 -11.31
C ILE A 103 7.29 12.37 -9.83
N ILE A 104 7.75 13.44 -9.19
CA ILE A 104 7.32 13.83 -7.85
C ILE A 104 6.31 14.97 -8.00
N TYR A 105 5.12 14.75 -7.47
CA TYR A 105 4.00 15.69 -7.51
C TYR A 105 3.52 16.00 -6.10
N ARG A 106 3.06 17.23 -5.89
CA ARG A 106 2.46 17.68 -4.63
C ARG A 106 1.03 18.12 -4.88
N GLU A 107 0.07 17.36 -4.34
CA GLU A 107 -1.36 17.64 -4.48
C GLU A 107 -1.80 18.98 -3.88
N GLU A 108 -1.26 19.40 -2.73
CA GLU A 108 -1.70 20.61 -2.02
C GLU A 108 -1.60 21.89 -2.88
N GLY A 109 -0.64 21.94 -3.79
CA GLY A 109 -0.38 23.11 -4.64
C GLY A 109 -0.42 22.80 -6.14
N ASP A 110 -0.87 21.61 -6.54
CA ASP A 110 -0.86 21.15 -7.94
C ASP A 110 0.50 21.40 -8.62
N LEU A 111 1.57 20.91 -7.97
CA LEU A 111 2.95 21.25 -8.33
C LEU A 111 3.77 20.02 -8.69
N ILE A 112 4.41 20.06 -9.86
CA ILE A 112 5.48 19.13 -10.22
C ILE A 112 6.75 19.57 -9.49
N ILE A 113 7.20 18.76 -8.54
CA ILE A 113 8.42 19.00 -7.77
C ILE A 113 9.65 18.59 -8.57
N ASN A 114 9.61 17.42 -9.21
CA ASN A 114 10.72 16.94 -10.02
C ASN A 114 10.25 15.90 -11.06
N VAL A 115 10.98 15.81 -12.18
CA VAL A 115 10.75 14.81 -13.23
C VAL A 115 12.10 14.30 -13.71
N GLY A 116 12.26 12.99 -13.80
CA GLY A 116 13.55 12.40 -14.16
C GLY A 116 13.45 10.98 -14.67
N PRO A 117 14.57 10.44 -15.18
CA PRO A 117 14.67 9.03 -15.52
C PRO A 117 14.54 8.17 -14.25
N LEU A 118 13.85 7.04 -14.38
CA LEU A 118 13.78 6.03 -13.35
C LEU A 118 15.10 5.26 -13.31
N ASN A 119 15.96 5.55 -12.34
CA ASN A 119 17.18 4.79 -12.08
C ASN A 119 16.85 3.65 -11.10
N LEU A 120 16.51 2.48 -11.63
CA LEU A 120 16.42 1.27 -10.82
C LEU A 120 17.83 0.80 -10.48
N THR A 121 18.43 1.34 -9.42
CA THR A 121 19.54 0.63 -8.77
C THR A 121 18.91 -0.51 -7.99
N THR A 122 18.80 -1.68 -8.62
CA THR A 122 18.48 -2.93 -7.94
C THR A 122 19.56 -3.15 -6.88
N THR A 123 19.27 -2.73 -5.64
CA THR A 123 19.94 -3.34 -4.50
C THR A 123 19.30 -4.70 -4.37
N GLU A 124 19.91 -5.70 -5.01
CA GLU A 124 19.68 -7.10 -4.70
C GLU A 124 19.69 -7.23 -3.19
N ALA A 125 18.55 -7.61 -2.63
CA ALA A 125 18.44 -7.92 -1.23
C ALA A 125 19.35 -9.12 -0.97
N ASP A 126 20.47 -8.81 -0.31
CA ASP A 126 21.32 -9.74 0.42
C ASP A 126 20.45 -10.81 1.11
N GLY A 127 20.53 -12.02 0.55
CA GLY A 127 19.63 -13.11 0.85
C GLY A 127 20.33 -14.45 0.63
N ALA A 128 21.02 -14.89 1.69
CA ALA A 128 21.49 -16.24 1.99
C ALA A 128 22.82 -16.71 1.36
N GLN A 129 23.89 -16.54 2.15
CA GLN A 129 24.88 -17.60 2.37
C GLN A 129 24.29 -18.68 3.29
#